data_AF-A0A7V6JWG9-F1
#
_entry.id   AF-A0A7V6JWG9-F1
#
_cell.length_a   1.000
_cell.length_b   1.000
_cell.length_c   1.000
_cell.angle_alpha   90.00
_cell.angle_beta   90.00
_cell.angle_gamma   90.00
#
_symmetry.space_group_name_H-M   'P 1'
#
loop_
_entity.id
_entity.type
_entity.pdbx_description
1 polymer ?
#
loop_
_entity_poly.entity_id
_entity_poly.type
_entity_poly.pdbx_seq_one_letter_code
_entity_poly.pdbx_strand_id
1 'polypeptide(L)'
;MRLQDFFPYDTVILGLVQVYHGVGMDSFFINQPCIMVKDRIVTTGETYFLFSYDGNQLSTSSIVKLIDSFYYNDQVYLLLADLLTDVVLLRNHSLNKSEDKCQWKLFDVNTLRDILFAKDEMKYPEKNIHTDNDLLNFDYQ
;
A
#
# COMPACT_ATOMS: atom_id res chain seq x y z
N MET A 1 -11.60 -1.75 22.92
CA MET A 1 -11.18 -0.34 23.07
C MET A 1 -10.02 -0.14 22.12
N ARG A 2 -10.07 0.86 21.25
CA ARG A 2 -9.01 1.13 20.28
C ARG A 2 -7.92 1.99 20.90
N LEU A 3 -6.70 1.91 20.39
CA LEU A 3 -5.61 2.81 20.79
C LEU A 3 -5.98 4.27 20.54
N GLN A 4 -6.68 4.58 19.45
CA GLN A 4 -7.17 5.93 19.17
C GLN A 4 -8.08 6.50 20.28
N ASP A 5 -8.77 5.66 21.06
CA ASP A 5 -9.67 6.12 22.14
C ASP A 5 -8.87 6.69 23.33
N PHE A 6 -7.58 6.38 23.42
CA PHE A 6 -6.66 6.90 24.44
C PHE A 6 -5.93 8.18 24.01
N PHE A 7 -5.95 8.52 22.73
CA PHE A 7 -5.30 9.70 22.17
C PHE A 7 -6.35 10.64 21.60
N PRO A 8 -7.03 11.46 22.42
CA PRO A 8 -8.09 12.32 21.94
C PRO A 8 -7.53 13.32 20.93
N TYR A 9 -8.20 13.40 19.77
CA TYR A 9 -7.91 14.35 18.71
C TYR A 9 -9.21 14.94 18.17
N ASP A 10 -9.12 16.09 17.51
CA ASP A 10 -10.28 16.69 16.85
C ASP A 10 -10.57 15.93 15.54
N THR A 11 -11.45 14.94 15.65
CA THR A 11 -11.90 14.11 14.53
C THR A 11 -12.62 14.91 13.45
N VAL A 12 -13.27 16.01 13.82
CA VAL A 12 -14.00 16.88 12.89
C VAL A 12 -13.01 17.68 12.06
N ILE A 13 -12.03 18.31 12.69
CA ILE A 13 -10.99 19.07 11.99
C ILE A 13 -10.22 18.15 11.04
N LEU A 14 -9.70 17.02 11.54
CA LEU A 14 -8.91 16.10 10.71
C LEU A 14 -9.74 15.44 9.59
N GLY A 15 -11.03 15.21 9.82
CA GLY A 15 -11.96 14.75 8.79
C GLY A 15 -12.18 15.80 7.71
N LEU A 16 -12.39 17.07 8.09
CA LEU A 16 -12.62 18.18 7.17
C LEU A 16 -11.40 18.50 6.31
N VAL A 17 -10.19 18.43 6.89
CA VAL A 17 -8.94 18.57 6.12
C VAL A 17 -8.54 17.29 5.39
N GLN A 18 -9.37 16.24 5.47
CA GLN A 18 -9.16 14.93 4.86
C GLN A 18 -7.78 14.36 5.19
N VAL A 19 -7.38 14.35 6.46
CA VAL A 19 -6.04 13.87 6.86
C VAL A 19 -6.13 12.47 7.47
N TYR A 20 -6.99 12.32 8.49
CA TYR A 20 -7.16 11.08 9.23
C TYR A 20 -8.54 11.05 9.90
N HIS A 21 -9.27 9.95 9.77
CA HIS A 21 -10.47 9.71 10.57
C HIS A 21 -10.83 8.22 10.64
N GLY A 22 -11.54 7.82 11.70
CA GLY A 22 -12.13 6.49 11.78
C GLY A 22 -13.30 6.35 10.82
N VAL A 23 -13.38 5.20 10.13
CA VAL A 23 -14.50 4.79 9.29
C VAL A 23 -15.13 3.57 9.95
N GLY A 24 -16.28 3.75 10.59
CA GLY A 24 -16.94 2.67 11.32
C GLY A 24 -16.13 2.14 12.51
N MET A 25 -16.26 0.84 12.79
CA MET A 25 -15.75 0.24 14.03
C MET A 25 -14.29 -0.21 14.01
N ASP A 26 -13.73 -0.51 12.84
CA ASP A 26 -12.41 -1.14 12.75
C ASP A 26 -11.59 -0.61 11.57
N SER A 27 -12.07 0.43 10.88
CA SER A 27 -11.40 1.00 9.71
C SER A 27 -11.02 2.45 9.93
N PHE A 28 -10.02 2.89 9.17
CA PHE A 28 -9.40 4.20 9.29
C PHE A 28 -9.04 4.72 7.91
N PHE A 29 -9.53 5.90 7.59
CA PHE A 29 -9.09 6.65 6.42
C PHE A 29 -7.78 7.37 6.75
N ILE A 30 -6.77 7.21 5.90
CA ILE A 30 -5.45 7.81 6.08
C ILE A 30 -5.01 8.43 4.76
N ASN A 31 -5.08 9.75 4.66
CA ASN A 31 -4.80 10.45 3.40
C ASN A 31 -3.30 10.67 3.18
N GLN A 32 -2.56 9.58 2.98
CA GLN A 32 -1.11 9.63 2.80
C GLN A 32 -0.70 8.86 1.55
N PRO A 33 0.26 9.37 0.76
CA PRO A 33 0.70 8.70 -0.47
C PRO A 33 1.39 7.35 -0.19
N CYS A 34 1.83 7.12 1.04
CA CYS A 34 2.43 5.86 1.47
C CYS A 34 1.38 4.76 1.72
N ILE A 35 0.10 5.13 1.79
CA ILE A 35 -1.03 4.23 1.99
C ILE A 35 -1.65 3.92 0.62
N MET A 36 -1.12 2.89 -0.03
CA MET A 36 -1.53 2.43 -1.36
C MET A 36 -2.58 1.33 -1.23
N VAL A 37 -3.66 1.65 -0.53
CA VAL A 37 -4.81 0.76 -0.35
C VAL A 37 -6.05 1.37 -0.98
N LYS A 38 -7.01 0.52 -1.34
CA LYS A 38 -8.28 0.96 -1.90
C LYS A 38 -8.94 2.02 -1.01
N ASP A 39 -9.35 3.12 -1.65
CA ASP A 39 -9.99 4.28 -1.01
C ASP A 39 -9.18 4.93 0.14
N ARG A 40 -7.90 4.56 0.29
CA ARG A 40 -7.03 4.93 1.43
C ARG A 40 -7.58 4.53 2.80
N ILE A 41 -8.40 3.47 2.83
CA ILE A 41 -9.00 2.93 4.05
C ILE A 41 -8.26 1.65 4.44
N VAL A 42 -7.69 1.66 5.65
CA VAL A 42 -7.11 0.47 6.26
C VAL A 42 -8.05 -0.08 7.33
N THR A 43 -8.05 -1.40 7.53
CA THR A 43 -8.98 -2.10 8.43
C THR A 43 -8.21 -3.04 9.35
N THR A 44 -8.49 -2.94 10.65
CA THR A 44 -7.92 -3.82 11.65
C THR A 44 -8.27 -5.27 11.35
N GLY A 45 -7.29 -6.16 11.52
CA GLY A 45 -7.42 -7.57 11.24
C GLY A 45 -7.18 -7.97 9.77
N GLU A 46 -7.11 -7.00 8.85
CA GLU A 46 -6.79 -7.28 7.45
C GLU A 46 -5.28 -7.41 7.22
N THR A 47 -4.95 -8.13 6.15
CA THR A 47 -3.56 -8.40 5.74
C THR A 47 -3.12 -7.46 4.62
N TYR A 48 -1.90 -6.97 4.74
CA TYR A 48 -1.29 -5.99 3.84
C TYR A 48 0.15 -6.39 3.50
N PHE A 49 0.68 -5.81 2.42
CA PHE A 49 2.09 -5.87 2.08
C PHE A 49 2.76 -4.56 2.50
N LEU A 50 3.77 -4.67 3.37
CA LEU A 50 4.60 -3.55 3.80
C LEU A 50 5.94 -3.61 3.08
N PHE A 51 6.24 -2.59 2.28
CA PHE A 51 7.54 -2.40 1.65
C PHE A 51 8.28 -1.27 2.36
N SER A 52 9.47 -1.54 2.88
CA SER A 52 10.31 -0.51 3.52
C SER A 52 11.48 -0.14 2.62
N TYR A 53 11.87 1.12 2.62
CA TYR A 53 12.89 1.67 1.74
C TYR A 53 14.04 2.29 2.55
N ASP A 54 15.26 2.05 2.09
CA ASP A 54 16.45 2.82 2.50
C ASP A 54 16.81 3.78 1.37
N GLY A 55 16.50 5.07 1.58
CA GLY A 55 16.49 6.07 0.52
C GLY A 55 15.51 5.71 -0.61
N ASN A 56 16.05 5.40 -1.79
CA ASN A 56 15.26 5.02 -2.97
C ASN A 56 15.26 3.50 -3.23
N GLN A 57 15.95 2.70 -2.42
CA GLN A 57 16.09 1.26 -2.63
C GLN A 57 15.15 0.50 -1.71
N LEU A 58 14.51 -0.54 -2.23
CA LEU A 58 13.70 -1.45 -1.42
C LEU A 58 14.64 -2.22 -0.47
N SER A 59 14.41 -2.09 0.83
CA SER A 59 15.20 -2.75 1.86
C SER A 59 14.56 -4.05 2.32
N THR A 60 13.25 -4.02 2.63
CA THR A 60 12.51 -5.18 3.12
C THR A 60 11.09 -5.20 2.57
N SER A 61 10.54 -6.41 2.45
CA SER A 61 9.12 -6.63 2.18
C SER A 61 8.55 -7.63 3.17
N SER A 62 7.44 -7.27 3.82
CA SER A 62 6.78 -8.08 4.83
C SER A 62 5.30 -8.22 4.52
N ILE A 63 4.72 -9.37 4.86
CA ILE A 63 3.27 -9.54 4.94
C ILE A 63 2.88 -9.24 6.37
N VAL A 64 2.00 -8.25 6.55
CA VAL A 64 1.66 -7.73 7.87
C VAL A 64 0.15 -7.72 8.08
N LYS A 65 -0.28 -7.85 9.33
CA LYS A 65 -1.67 -7.67 9.74
C LYS A 65 -1.81 -6.36 10.49
N LEU A 66 -2.83 -5.54 10.16
CA LEU A 66 -3.09 -4.32 10.91
C LEU A 66 -3.70 -4.68 12.27
N ILE A 67 -3.07 -4.23 13.35
CA ILE A 67 -3.60 -4.34 14.71
C ILE A 67 -4.44 -3.11 15.02
N ASP A 68 -3.90 -1.91 14.78
CA ASP A 68 -4.61 -0.66 15.04
C ASP A 68 -3.96 0.53 14.33
N SER A 69 -4.69 1.64 14.25
CA SER A 69 -4.21 2.92 13.76
C SER A 69 -4.63 4.04 14.69
N PHE A 70 -3.76 5.03 14.89
CA PHE A 70 -4.09 6.20 15.70
C PHE A 70 -3.32 7.45 15.25
N TYR A 71 -3.92 8.60 15.49
CA TYR A 71 -3.28 9.89 15.27
C TYR A 71 -2.79 10.46 16.60
N TYR A 72 -1.55 10.96 16.60
CA TYR A 72 -0.96 11.63 17.75
C TYR A 72 0.18 12.57 17.31
N ASN A 73 0.24 13.79 17.85
CA ASN A 73 1.27 14.79 17.57
C ASN A 73 1.57 14.99 16.06
N ASP A 74 0.54 15.25 15.25
CA ASP A 74 0.66 15.46 13.79
C ASP A 74 1.24 14.27 13.00
N GLN A 75 1.14 13.07 13.57
CA GLN A 75 1.56 11.84 12.94
C GLN A 75 0.46 10.80 13.01
N VAL A 76 0.38 9.99 11.97
CA VAL A 76 -0.42 8.77 11.98
C VAL A 76 0.50 7.60 12.26
N TYR A 77 0.09 6.76 13.20
CA TYR A 77 0.77 5.56 13.63
C TYR A 77 -0.03 4.33 13.19
N LEU A 78 0.67 3.36 12.63
CA LEU A 78 0.17 2.03 12.32
C LEU A 78 0.87 1.02 13.21
N LEU A 79 0.08 0.26 13.95
CA LEU A 79 0.53 -0.89 14.71
C LEU A 79 0.28 -2.15 13.88
N LEU A 80 1.36 -2.84 13.49
CA LEU A 80 1.33 -3.94 12.55
C LEU A 80 1.93 -5.20 13.19
N ALA A 81 1.39 -6.38 12.88
CA ALA A 81 2.02 -7.66 13.19
C ALA A 81 2.67 -8.21 11.92
N ASP A 82 3.97 -8.46 11.92
CA ASP A 82 4.65 -9.18 10.84
C ASP A 82 4.29 -10.67 10.92
N LEU A 83 3.65 -11.21 9.88
CA LEU A 83 3.11 -12.57 9.90
C LEU A 83 4.16 -13.67 9.73
N LEU A 84 5.38 -13.32 9.32
CA LEU A 84 6.47 -14.28 9.15
C LEU A 84 7.32 -14.39 10.40
N THR A 85 7.54 -13.26 11.07
CA THR A 85 8.44 -13.17 12.23
C THR A 85 7.72 -13.07 13.56
N ASP A 86 6.40 -12.85 13.56
CA ASP A 86 5.56 -12.61 14.74
C ASP A 86 5.99 -11.34 15.53
N VAL A 87 6.75 -10.45 14.89
CA VAL A 87 7.20 -9.20 15.50
C VAL A 87 6.17 -8.10 15.29
N VAL A 88 5.89 -7.34 16.35
CA VAL A 88 5.06 -6.14 16.28
C VAL A 88 5.90 -4.96 15.80
N LEU A 89 5.43 -4.31 14.74
CA LEU A 89 6.05 -3.16 14.10
C LEU A 89 5.19 -1.92 14.33
N LEU A 90 5.80 -0.86 14.84
CA LEU A 90 5.20 0.47 14.82
C LEU A 90 5.75 1.25 13.62
N ARG A 91 4.87 1.79 12.79
CA ARG A 91 5.23 2.65 11.66
C ARG A 91 4.47 3.96 11.78
N ASN A 92 5.16 5.06 11.54
CA ASN A 92 4.57 6.39 11.62
C ASN A 92 4.84 7.19 10.35
N HIS A 93 3.98 8.17 10.10
CA HIS A 93 4.17 9.14 9.04
C HIS A 93 3.72 10.52 9.52
N SER A 94 4.54 11.54 9.23
CA SER A 94 4.25 12.93 9.56
C SER A 94 3.32 13.55 8.53
N LEU A 95 2.32 14.29 8.98
CA LEU A 95 1.28 14.85 8.10
C LEU A 95 1.67 16.24 7.56
N ASN A 96 2.53 16.97 8.26
CA ASN A 96 2.89 18.37 7.96
C ASN A 96 4.12 18.55 7.06
N LYS A 97 4.68 17.49 6.46
CA LYS A 97 5.89 17.61 5.63
C LYS A 97 5.57 17.36 4.16
N SER A 98 5.65 18.42 3.36
CA SER A 98 5.35 18.42 1.92
C SER A 98 6.34 17.64 1.05
N GLU A 99 7.43 17.09 1.60
CA GLU A 99 8.56 16.57 0.79
C GLU A 99 9.15 15.22 1.20
N ASP A 100 8.61 14.51 2.20
CA ASP A 100 9.26 13.27 2.61
C ASP A 100 8.83 12.08 1.72
N LYS A 101 9.79 11.60 0.92
CA LYS A 101 9.71 10.30 0.26
C LYS A 101 9.28 9.24 1.28
N CYS A 102 8.29 8.44 0.91
CA CYS A 102 7.81 7.34 1.74
C CYS A 102 8.96 6.38 2.11
N GLN A 103 9.35 6.36 3.38
CA GLN A 103 10.26 5.35 3.94
C GLN A 103 9.64 3.95 3.94
N TRP A 104 8.31 3.88 3.87
CA TRP A 104 7.58 2.63 3.75
C TRP A 104 6.30 2.87 2.94
N LYS A 105 5.80 1.83 2.28
CA LYS A 105 4.52 1.83 1.60
C LYS A 105 3.72 0.61 1.99
N LEU A 106 2.43 0.80 2.21
CA LEU A 106 1.48 -0.24 2.57
C LEU A 106 0.53 -0.49 1.39
N PHE A 107 0.38 -1.74 0.98
CA PHE A 107 -0.52 -2.13 -0.10
C PHE A 107 -1.52 -3.18 0.36
N ASP A 108 -2.76 -3.08 -0.09
CA ASP A 108 -3.68 -4.21 -0.02
C ASP A 108 -3.40 -5.19 -1.17
N VAL A 109 -3.90 -6.41 -1.02
CA VAL A 109 -3.66 -7.51 -1.96
C VAL A 109 -4.14 -7.18 -3.37
N ASN A 110 -5.29 -6.50 -3.51
CA ASN A 110 -5.88 -6.18 -4.81
C ASN A 110 -5.09 -5.06 -5.49
N THR A 111 -4.78 -3.99 -4.76
CA THR A 111 -3.99 -2.89 -5.31
C THR A 111 -2.62 -3.36 -5.78
N LEU A 112 -1.93 -4.21 -5.00
CA LEU A 112 -0.65 -4.77 -5.42
C LEU A 112 -0.79 -5.64 -6.68
N ARG A 113 -1.82 -6.49 -6.72
CA ARG A 113 -2.13 -7.35 -7.86
C ARG A 113 -2.35 -6.53 -9.14
N ASP A 114 -3.17 -5.48 -9.07
CA ASP A 114 -3.52 -4.65 -10.21
C ASP A 114 -2.28 -3.94 -10.77
N ILE A 115 -1.38 -3.46 -9.90
CA ILE A 115 -0.11 -2.84 -10.30
C ILE A 115 0.80 -3.86 -11.00
N LEU A 116 0.88 -5.09 -10.49
CA LEU A 116 1.71 -6.13 -11.09
C LEU A 116 1.19 -6.53 -12.47
N PHE A 117 -0.11 -6.71 -12.64
CA PHE A 117 -0.69 -7.09 -13.92
C PHE A 117 -0.66 -5.96 -14.96
N ALA A 118 -0.92 -4.72 -14.56
CA ALA A 118 -0.77 -3.58 -15.47
C ALA A 118 0.65 -3.45 -16.03
N LYS A 119 1.66 -3.84 -15.23
CA LYS A 119 3.07 -3.85 -15.67
C LYS A 119 3.38 -4.98 -16.66
N ASP A 120 2.67 -6.11 -16.57
CA ASP A 120 2.85 -7.23 -17.49
C ASP A 120 2.15 -7.00 -18.83
N GLU A 121 1.00 -6.32 -18.85
CA GLU A 121 0.33 -5.91 -20.09
C GLU A 121 1.18 -4.91 -20.91
N MET A 122 1.94 -4.03 -20.25
CA MET A 122 2.88 -3.12 -20.94
C MET A 122 4.09 -3.83 -21.56
N LYS A 123 4.33 -5.12 -21.29
CA LYS A 123 5.47 -5.88 -21.83
C LYS A 123 5.17 -6.63 -23.13
N TYR A 124 3.92 -6.66 -23.59
CA TYR A 124 3.56 -7.26 -24.88
C TYR A 124 3.24 -6.16 -25.90
N PRO A 125 4.20 -5.73 -26.74
CA PRO A 125 3.79 -5.25 -28.05
C PRO A 125 3.21 -6.45 -28.79
N GLU A 126 1.95 -6.35 -29.21
CA GLU A 126 1.29 -7.32 -30.07
C GLU A 126 2.23 -7.68 -31.23
N LYS A 127 2.72 -8.93 -31.26
CA LYS A 127 3.17 -9.50 -32.51
C LYS A 127 1.92 -9.65 -33.36
N ASN A 128 1.70 -8.70 -34.26
CA ASN A 128 0.84 -8.88 -35.41
C ASN A 128 1.37 -10.08 -36.20
N ILE A 129 0.85 -11.27 -35.90
CA ILE A 129 0.97 -12.42 -36.79
C ILE A 129 -0.05 -12.13 -37.90
N HIS A 130 0.40 -11.40 -38.92
CA HIS A 130 -0.22 -11.50 -40.23
C HIS A 130 0.05 -12.92 -40.72
N THR A 131 -0.93 -13.80 -40.54
CA THR A 131 -1.07 -15.00 -41.36
C THR A 131 -1.41 -14.54 -42.77
N ASP A 132 -0.40 -14.41 -43.62
CA ASP A 132 -0.58 -14.63 -45.05
C ASP A 132 0.26 -15.83 -45.44
N ASN A 133 -0.44 -16.85 -45.91
CA ASN A 133 0.10 -18.04 -46.55
C ASN A 133 1.02 -17.60 -47.69
N ASP A 134 2.31 -17.96 -47.62
CA ASP A 134 3.05 -18.29 -48.83
C ASP A 134 4.25 -19.21 -48.54
N LEU A 135 4.08 -20.44 -49.03
CA LEU A 135 5.09 -21.30 -49.65
C LEU A 135 6.19 -21.93 -48.77
N LEU A 136 5.93 -23.20 -48.45
CA LEU A 136 6.94 -24.24 -48.31
C LEU A 136 7.87 -24.26 -49.53
N ASN A 137 9.17 -24.04 -49.32
CA ASN A 137 10.23 -24.64 -50.14
C ASN A 137 11.38 -25.02 -49.22
N PHE A 138 11.49 -26.33 -48.95
CA PHE A 138 12.67 -26.94 -48.39
C PHE A 138 13.59 -27.35 -49.54
N ASP A 139 14.69 -26.63 -49.73
CA ASP A 139 15.84 -27.13 -50.50
C ASP A 139 16.94 -27.51 -49.51
N TYR A 140 17.19 -28.82 -49.39
CA TYR A 140 18.38 -29.38 -48.75
C TYR A 140 19.52 -29.42 -49.78
N GLN A 141 20.72 -29.01 -49.37
CA GLN A 141 21.98 -29.29 -50.06
C GLN A 141 22.81 -30.25 -49.22
#